data_AF-A0A966Q9L1-F1
#
_entry.id   AF-A0A966Q9L1-F1
#
_cell.length_a   1.000
_cell.length_b   1.000
_cell.length_c   1.000
_cell.angle_alpha   90.00
_cell.angle_beta   90.00
_cell.angle_gamma   90.00
#
_symmetry.space_group_name_H-M   'P 1'
#
loop_
_entity.id
_entity.type
_entity.pdbx_description
1 polymer ?
#
loop_
_entity_poly.entity_id
_entity_poly.type
_entity_poly.pdbx_seq_one_letter_code
_entity_poly.pdbx_strand_id
1 'polypeptide(L)'
;MSVHTDSAIDSLTESVVADAQNLITSAKKKRNRRERSNRRRVARLFNNADAIGTTITLTDEVMRINSTRAATRLLRRAARKSSVRGFGLIDSTGLRFISVLSRVLPDLVIKIVHLKVRMNSRDLILDS
;
A
#
# COMPACT_ATOMS: atom_id res chain seq x y z
N MET A 1 -26.21 8.47 34.46
CA MET A 1 -27.16 8.31 33.34
C MET A 1 -26.79 6.99 32.65
N SER A 2 -27.57 5.93 32.88
CA SER A 2 -27.30 4.58 32.34
C SER A 2 -27.78 4.52 30.90
N VAL A 3 -26.87 4.35 29.95
CA VAL A 3 -27.24 4.10 28.55
C VAL A 3 -27.61 2.63 28.45
N HIS A 4 -28.90 2.34 28.45
CA HIS A 4 -29.41 1.00 28.19
C HIS A 4 -29.46 0.80 26.67
N THR A 5 -28.63 -0.10 26.14
CA THR A 5 -28.82 -0.66 24.80
C THR A 5 -30.06 -1.55 24.76
N ASP A 6 -30.70 -1.60 23.60
CA ASP A 6 -31.85 -2.46 23.37
C ASP A 6 -31.45 -3.95 23.54
N SER A 7 -32.09 -4.66 24.47
CA SER A 7 -31.81 -6.06 24.77
C SER A 7 -32.00 -7.00 23.56
N ALA A 8 -32.80 -6.60 22.57
CA ALA A 8 -32.92 -7.34 21.32
C ALA A 8 -31.61 -7.28 20.51
N ILE A 9 -30.88 -6.17 20.55
CA ILE A 9 -29.55 -6.01 19.91
C ILE A 9 -28.52 -6.87 20.63
N ASP A 10 -28.57 -6.93 21.96
CA ASP A 10 -27.64 -7.74 22.75
C ASP A 10 -27.77 -9.23 22.38
N SER A 11 -28.99 -9.72 22.11
CA SER A 11 -29.24 -11.10 21.66
C SER A 11 -28.68 -11.42 20.26
N LEU A 12 -28.48 -10.41 19.40
CA LEU A 12 -27.88 -10.59 18.08
C LEU A 12 -26.36 -10.69 18.12
N THR A 13 -25.73 -10.28 19.23
CA THR A 13 -24.28 -10.18 19.36
C THR A 13 -23.59 -11.52 19.09
N GLU A 14 -24.09 -12.60 19.69
CA GLU A 14 -23.49 -13.93 19.52
C GLU A 14 -23.56 -14.41 18.07
N SER A 15 -24.70 -14.22 17.41
CA SER A 15 -24.89 -14.58 15.99
C SER A 15 -23.97 -13.78 15.08
N VAL A 16 -23.90 -12.45 15.28
CA VAL A 16 -23.05 -11.57 14.46
C VAL A 16 -21.56 -11.90 14.63
N VAL A 17 -21.13 -12.20 15.86
CA VAL A 17 -19.75 -12.64 16.13
C VAL A 17 -19.45 -13.96 15.43
N ALA A 18 -20.37 -14.93 15.50
CA ALA A 18 -20.21 -16.22 14.82
C ALA A 18 -20.13 -16.04 13.29
N ASP A 19 -21.00 -15.21 12.71
CA ASP A 19 -20.99 -14.91 11.27
C ASP A 19 -19.72 -14.20 10.84
N ALA A 20 -19.25 -13.22 11.61
CA ALA A 20 -17.99 -12.55 11.35
C ALA A 20 -16.81 -13.54 11.37
N GLN A 21 -16.76 -14.44 12.36
CA GLN A 21 -15.73 -15.48 12.45
C GLN A 21 -15.78 -16.44 11.24
N ASN A 22 -16.99 -16.83 10.82
CA ASN A 22 -17.21 -17.69 9.65
C ASN A 22 -16.77 -17.01 8.35
N LEU A 23 -17.11 -15.74 8.17
CA LEU A 23 -16.68 -14.93 7.02
C LEU A 23 -15.16 -14.78 6.99
N ILE A 24 -14.53 -14.43 8.11
CA ILE A 24 -13.07 -14.29 8.21
C ILE A 24 -12.37 -15.60 7.87
N THR A 25 -12.88 -16.73 8.38
CA THR A 25 -12.31 -18.06 8.14
C THR A 25 -12.48 -18.50 6.70
N SER A 26 -13.66 -18.29 6.12
CA SER A 26 -13.95 -18.60 4.72
C SER A 26 -13.10 -17.75 3.77
N ALA A 27 -12.94 -16.46 4.07
CA ALA A 27 -12.06 -15.56 3.32
C ALA A 27 -10.59 -15.98 3.43
N LYS A 28 -10.12 -16.43 4.60
CA LYS A 28 -8.76 -16.98 4.76
C LYS A 28 -8.51 -18.19 3.85
N LYS A 29 -9.51 -19.09 3.70
CA LYS A 29 -9.42 -20.28 2.85
C LYS A 29 -9.37 -19.93 1.36
N LYS A 30 -10.16 -18.96 0.91
CA LYS A 30 -10.22 -18.51 -0.50
C LYS A 30 -9.03 -17.64 -0.94
N ARG A 31 -8.15 -17.24 -0.01
CA ARG A 31 -7.06 -16.28 -0.27
C ARG A 31 -5.96 -16.85 -1.18
N ASN A 32 -5.74 -16.20 -2.32
CA ASN A 32 -4.67 -16.56 -3.25
C ASN A 32 -3.27 -16.12 -2.78
N ARG A 33 -2.21 -16.59 -3.46
CA ARG A 33 -0.80 -16.27 -3.11
C ARG A 33 -0.49 -14.78 -3.22
N ARG A 34 -1.05 -14.10 -4.22
CA ARG A 34 -0.84 -12.67 -4.47
C ARG A 34 -1.36 -11.82 -3.31
N GLU A 35 -2.58 -12.09 -2.85
CA GLU A 35 -3.20 -11.44 -1.69
C GLU A 35 -2.40 -11.66 -0.40
N ARG A 36 -1.87 -12.88 -0.18
CA ARG A 36 -1.01 -13.16 0.98
C ARG A 36 0.26 -12.31 0.95
N SER A 37 0.90 -12.19 -0.22
CA SER A 37 2.09 -11.36 -0.41
C SER A 37 1.76 -9.88 -0.18
N ASN A 38 0.68 -9.39 -0.78
CA ASN A 38 0.24 -8.00 -0.61
C ASN A 38 -0.05 -7.66 0.86
N ARG A 39 -0.75 -8.53 1.59
CA ARG A 39 -1.02 -8.35 3.02
C ARG A 39 0.27 -8.24 3.84
N ARG A 40 1.26 -9.10 3.58
CA ARG A 40 2.57 -9.03 4.26
C ARG A 40 3.28 -7.72 3.96
N ARG A 41 3.24 -7.27 2.70
CA ARG A 41 3.78 -5.97 2.30
C ARG A 41 3.09 -4.83 3.04
N VAL A 42 1.77 -4.78 3.03
CA VAL A 42 0.97 -3.76 3.72
C VAL A 42 1.26 -3.74 5.22
N ALA A 43 1.32 -4.90 5.87
CA ALA A 43 1.67 -4.99 7.30
C ALA A 43 3.06 -4.40 7.61
N ARG A 44 4.06 -4.62 6.74
CA ARG A 44 5.39 -4.02 6.90
C ARG A 44 5.37 -2.49 6.73
N LEU A 45 4.55 -1.97 5.81
CA LEU A 45 4.37 -0.53 5.65
C LEU A 45 3.80 0.08 6.93
N PHE A 46 2.73 -0.49 7.50
CA PHE A 46 2.12 0.02 8.73
C PHE A 46 3.07 0.03 9.94
N ASN A 47 4.02 -0.90 9.98
CA ASN A 47 5.04 -0.98 11.03
C ASN A 47 6.22 0.00 10.83
N ASN A 48 6.18 0.88 9.81
CA ASN A 48 7.26 1.82 9.51
C ASN A 48 6.72 3.15 8.94
N ALA A 49 6.76 4.21 9.77
CA ALA A 49 6.25 5.53 9.40
C ALA A 49 6.92 6.14 8.14
N ASP A 50 8.23 5.95 7.96
CA ASP A 50 8.95 6.42 6.77
C ASP A 50 8.49 5.69 5.49
N ALA A 51 8.12 4.41 5.61
CA ALA A 51 7.64 3.62 4.49
C ALA A 51 6.22 4.02 4.05
N ILE A 52 5.37 4.40 5.00
CA ILE A 52 4.06 5.00 4.71
C ILE A 52 4.25 6.33 3.98
N GLY A 53 5.05 7.24 4.55
CA GLY A 53 5.31 8.55 3.94
C GLY A 53 5.91 8.42 2.54
N THR A 54 6.85 7.51 2.35
CA THR A 54 7.42 7.21 1.03
C THR A 54 6.35 6.71 0.05
N THR A 55 5.46 5.83 0.50
CA THR A 55 4.38 5.30 -0.36
C THR A 55 3.42 6.43 -0.76
N ILE A 56 3.02 7.29 0.18
CA ILE A 56 2.13 8.43 -0.08
C ILE A 56 2.76 9.40 -1.09
N THR A 57 4.02 9.79 -0.89
CA THR A 57 4.72 10.69 -1.82
C THR A 57 4.80 10.09 -3.23
N LEU A 58 5.01 8.78 -3.36
CA LEU A 58 5.07 8.12 -4.67
C LEU A 58 3.71 8.05 -5.37
N THR A 59 2.62 7.83 -4.60
CA THR A 59 1.29 7.67 -5.17
C THR A 59 0.56 8.99 -5.43
N ASP A 60 0.84 10.02 -4.64
CA ASP A 60 0.20 11.34 -4.77
C ASP A 60 1.16 12.36 -5.40
N GLU A 61 2.21 12.75 -4.69
CA GLU A 61 3.04 13.88 -5.12
C GLU A 61 3.78 13.63 -6.44
N VAL A 62 4.41 12.46 -6.61
CA VAL A 62 5.13 12.11 -7.85
C VAL A 62 4.18 11.98 -9.03
N MET A 63 2.98 11.41 -8.81
CA MET A 63 1.96 11.24 -9.84
C MET A 63 1.31 12.58 -10.25
N ARG A 64 1.23 13.55 -9.33
CA ARG A 64 0.58 14.85 -9.55
C ARG A 64 1.45 15.84 -10.32
N ILE A 65 2.77 15.71 -10.24
CA ILE A 65 3.70 16.69 -10.83
C ILE A 65 3.98 16.38 -12.30
N ASN A 66 3.69 17.36 -13.17
CA ASN A 66 3.95 17.24 -14.62
C ASN A 66 5.42 17.41 -15.00
N SER A 67 6.24 18.04 -14.16
CA SER A 67 7.68 18.24 -14.43
C SER A 67 8.50 17.02 -14.01
N THR A 68 9.10 16.31 -14.99
CA THR A 68 9.98 15.16 -14.72
C THR A 68 11.10 15.50 -13.73
N ARG A 69 11.72 16.68 -13.86
CA ARG A 69 12.82 17.09 -12.97
C ARG A 69 12.35 17.25 -11.52
N ALA A 70 11.17 17.82 -11.30
CA ALA A 70 10.61 17.95 -9.96
C ALA A 70 10.14 16.59 -9.40
N ALA A 71 9.48 15.76 -10.22
CA ALA A 71 9.03 14.42 -9.85
C ALA A 71 10.21 13.51 -9.48
N THR A 72 11.30 13.53 -10.25
CA THR A 72 12.52 12.76 -9.94
C THR A 72 13.21 13.21 -8.67
N ARG A 73 13.20 14.52 -8.36
CA ARG A 73 13.72 15.03 -7.09
C ARG A 73 12.91 14.50 -5.89
N LEU A 74 11.59 14.49 -5.98
CA LEU A 74 10.72 13.91 -4.94
C LEU A 74 10.94 12.41 -4.81
N LEU A 75 10.97 11.67 -5.92
CA LEU A 75 11.27 10.25 -5.96
C LEU A 75 12.59 9.93 -5.24
N ARG A 76 13.68 10.65 -5.55
CA ARG A 76 14.97 10.46 -4.87
C ARG A 76 14.89 10.74 -3.38
N ARG A 77 14.18 11.79 -2.97
CA ARG A 77 13.99 12.15 -1.56
C ARG A 77 13.21 11.06 -0.81
N ALA A 78 12.15 10.55 -1.41
CA ALA A 78 11.34 9.46 -0.87
C ALA A 78 12.15 8.16 -0.81
N ALA A 79 12.88 7.81 -1.87
CA ALA A 79 13.71 6.62 -1.95
C ALA A 79 14.83 6.57 -0.90
N ARG A 80 15.38 7.72 -0.49
CA ARG A 80 16.37 7.79 0.61
C ARG A 80 15.80 7.33 1.96
N LYS A 81 14.50 7.50 2.18
CA LYS A 81 13.80 7.05 3.38
C LYS A 81 13.35 5.59 3.30
N SER A 82 13.56 4.93 2.15
CA SER A 82 13.22 3.52 1.99
C SER A 82 14.11 2.63 2.86
N SER A 83 13.47 1.77 3.65
CA SER A 83 14.13 0.80 4.51
C SER A 83 13.70 -0.62 4.16
N VAL A 84 14.60 -1.58 4.38
CA VAL A 84 14.31 -3.01 4.25
C VAL A 84 13.17 -3.42 5.18
N ARG A 85 13.08 -2.81 6.37
CA ARG A 85 12.03 -3.11 7.36
C ARG A 85 10.63 -2.74 6.87
N GLY A 86 10.49 -1.61 6.15
CA GLY A 86 9.20 -1.15 5.61
C GLY A 86 8.82 -1.77 4.26
N PHE A 87 9.76 -1.84 3.32
CA PHE A 87 9.49 -2.28 1.95
C PHE A 87 9.87 -3.75 1.68
N GLY A 88 10.74 -4.34 2.50
CA GLY A 88 11.40 -5.60 2.19
C GLY A 88 12.61 -5.42 1.28
N LEU A 89 13.42 -6.47 1.16
CA LEU A 89 14.69 -6.41 0.43
C LEU A 89 14.51 -5.95 -1.02
N ILE A 90 13.69 -6.66 -1.80
CA ILE A 90 13.49 -6.41 -3.24
C ILE A 90 12.97 -4.99 -3.52
N ASP A 91 11.93 -4.55 -2.81
CA ASP A 91 11.36 -3.22 -3.04
C ASP A 91 12.33 -2.11 -2.58
N SER A 92 13.04 -2.31 -1.46
CA SER A 92 14.03 -1.33 -0.97
C SER A 92 15.26 -1.19 -1.88
N THR A 93 15.75 -2.29 -2.45
CA THR A 93 16.87 -2.27 -3.40
C THR A 93 16.43 -1.67 -4.73
N GLY A 94 15.22 -2.00 -5.20
CA GLY A 94 14.62 -1.38 -6.39
C GLY A 94 14.49 0.13 -6.26
N LEU A 95 14.01 0.63 -5.11
CA LEU A 95 13.91 2.07 -4.82
C LEU A 95 15.27 2.77 -4.85
N ARG A 96 16.31 2.16 -4.27
CA ARG A 96 17.68 2.68 -4.32
C ARG A 96 18.22 2.69 -5.75
N PHE A 97 18.03 1.61 -6.49
CA PHE A 97 18.48 1.48 -7.88
C PHE A 97 17.82 2.53 -8.78
N ILE A 98 16.49 2.65 -8.71
CA ILE A 98 15.72 3.63 -9.48
C ILE A 98 16.11 5.06 -9.09
N SER A 99 16.39 5.31 -7.82
CA SER A 99 16.91 6.62 -7.37
C SER A 99 18.25 6.97 -8.01
N VAL A 100 19.16 6.00 -8.17
CA VAL A 100 20.45 6.21 -8.86
C VAL A 100 20.22 6.40 -10.37
N LEU A 101 19.46 5.49 -10.98
CA LEU A 101 19.16 5.50 -12.42
C LEU A 101 18.47 6.79 -12.87
N SER A 102 17.66 7.40 -12.02
CA SER A 102 16.97 8.66 -12.31
C SER A 102 17.92 9.84 -12.59
N ARG A 103 19.22 9.71 -12.31
CA ARG A 103 20.24 10.72 -12.67
C ARG A 103 20.60 10.65 -14.16
N VAL A 104 20.53 9.46 -14.73
CA VAL A 104 20.93 9.20 -16.11
C VAL A 104 19.69 9.23 -17.02
N LEU A 105 18.59 8.61 -16.58
CA LEU A 105 17.36 8.44 -17.37
C LEU A 105 16.12 8.87 -16.56
N PRO A 106 15.92 10.18 -16.34
CA PRO A 106 14.84 10.69 -15.50
C PRO A 106 13.44 10.36 -16.05
N ASP A 107 13.20 10.54 -17.35
CA ASP A 107 11.89 10.29 -17.96
C ASP A 107 11.50 8.81 -17.93
N LEU A 108 12.46 7.91 -18.19
CA LEU A 108 12.23 6.47 -18.12
C LEU A 108 11.83 6.04 -16.70
N VAL A 109 12.53 6.56 -15.70
CA VAL A 109 12.24 6.25 -14.30
C VAL A 109 10.84 6.72 -13.90
N ILE A 110 10.44 7.94 -14.27
CA ILE A 110 9.09 8.43 -13.96
C ILE A 110 8.02 7.59 -14.66
N LYS A 111 8.24 7.19 -15.92
CA LYS A 111 7.34 6.24 -16.62
C LYS A 111 7.20 4.93 -15.87
N ILE A 112 8.30 4.33 -15.38
CA ILE A 112 8.27 3.09 -14.60
C ILE A 112 7.45 3.28 -13.30
N VAL A 113 7.66 4.39 -12.59
CA VAL A 113 6.90 4.68 -11.36
C VAL A 113 5.41 4.82 -11.67
N HIS A 114 5.05 5.58 -12.72
CA HIS A 114 3.66 5.75 -13.14
C HIS A 114 3.00 4.41 -13.49
N LEU A 115 3.67 3.58 -14.28
CA LEU A 115 3.19 2.24 -14.62
C LEU A 115 2.99 1.40 -13.37
N LYS A 116 3.96 1.40 -12.45
CA LYS A 116 3.89 0.60 -11.23
C LYS A 116 2.74 1.03 -10.31
N VAL A 117 2.52 2.34 -10.14
CA VAL A 117 1.40 2.88 -9.34
C VAL A 117 0.07 2.50 -9.97
N ARG A 118 -0.07 2.64 -11.29
CA ARG A 118 -1.29 2.24 -12.02
C ARG A 118 -1.56 0.74 -11.89
N MET A 119 -0.55 -0.11 -12.11
CA MET A 119 -0.69 -1.56 -11.98
C MET A 119 -1.12 -1.98 -10.57
N ASN A 120 -0.61 -1.32 -9.53
CA ASN A 120 -0.98 -1.62 -8.14
C ASN A 120 -2.41 -1.17 -7.81
N SER A 121 -2.95 -0.19 -8.54
CA SER A 121 -4.30 0.37 -8.32
C SER A 121 -5.37 -0.31 -9.18
N ARG A 122 -4.96 -1.01 -10.24
CA ARG A 122 -5.85 -1.64 -11.23
C ARG A 122 -6.81 -2.68 -10.63
N ASP A 123 -6.43 -3.35 -9.55
CA ASP A 123 -7.31 -4.32 -8.89
C ASP A 123 -8.27 -3.66 -7.87
N LEU A 124 -8.15 -2.34 -7.66
CA LEU A 124 -9.00 -1.56 -6.74
C LEU A 124 -10.04 -0.72 -7.47
N ILE A 125 -9.71 -0.28 -8.68
CA ILE A 125 -10.62 0.45 -9.56
C ILE A 125 -11.16 -0.58 -10.54
N LEU A 126 -12.46 -0.87 -10.44
CA LEU A 126 -13.16 -1.59 -11.50
C LEU A 126 -13.21 -0.64 -12.71
N ASP A 127 -12.31 -0.84 -13.66
CA ASP A 127 -12.56 -0.39 -15.04
C ASP A 127 -13.73 -1.23 -15.54
N SER A 128 -14.93 -0.65 -15.47
CA SER A 128 -16.11 -1.11 -16.22
C SER A 128 -15.88 -0.96 -17.72
#